data_AF-A0AAF0EHV2-F1
#
_entry.id   AF-A0AAF0EHV2-F1
#
_cell.length_a   1.000
_cell.length_b   1.000
_cell.length_c   1.000
_cell.angle_alpha   90.00
_cell.angle_beta   90.00
_cell.angle_gamma   90.00
#
_symmetry.space_group_name_H-M   'P 1'
#
loop_
_entity.id
_entity.type
_entity.pdbx_description
1 polymer ?
#
loop_
_entity_poly.entity_id
_entity_poly.type
_entity_poly.pdbx_seq_one_letter_code
_entity_poly.pdbx_strand_id
1 'polypeptide(L)'
;MSVRLVHSKTEANADSKADAPSLAPAGTVFTGLSIYKDKPDPVALPDNQYPPWLFELLEDSAIKQKKALMVGDVDTTGMSKGEARSALKRGAKMARAAAKKQAAQEAKEKQRLETMTDAQRAAVLKAAEKAAEESVPKTPSDWFAKERSDRRELRKTSRAGIKASNFVRAA
;
A
#
# COMPACT_ATOMS: atom_id res chain seq x y z
N MET A 1 -18.37 -36.75 -51.14
CA MET A 1 -19.26 -35.71 -50.60
C MET A 1 -20.00 -36.28 -49.40
N SER A 2 -19.62 -35.91 -48.17
CA SER A 2 -20.56 -35.60 -47.09
C SER A 2 -19.76 -35.16 -45.86
N VAL A 3 -19.98 -33.91 -45.46
CA VAL A 3 -19.38 -33.23 -44.30
C VAL A 3 -20.28 -33.45 -43.10
N ARG A 4 -19.75 -33.90 -41.95
CA ARG A 4 -20.36 -33.72 -40.61
C ARG A 4 -19.25 -33.59 -39.57
N LEU A 5 -18.83 -32.36 -39.26
CA LEU A 5 -19.30 -31.52 -38.13
C LEU A 5 -18.60 -31.87 -36.80
N VAL A 6 -17.43 -31.26 -36.62
CA VAL A 6 -16.67 -31.20 -35.36
C VAL A 6 -17.42 -30.24 -34.41
N HIS A 7 -17.88 -30.76 -33.27
CA HIS A 7 -18.33 -29.91 -32.17
C HIS A 7 -17.13 -29.63 -31.26
N SER A 8 -16.40 -28.55 -31.53
CA SER A 8 -15.40 -28.03 -30.59
C SER A 8 -16.14 -27.30 -29.46
N LYS A 9 -16.21 -27.95 -28.31
CA LYS A 9 -16.70 -27.37 -27.06
C LYS A 9 -15.76 -26.24 -26.62
N THR A 10 -16.24 -25.00 -26.71
CA THR A 10 -15.63 -23.83 -26.07
C THR A 10 -15.89 -23.89 -24.58
N GLU A 11 -14.87 -24.25 -23.79
CA GLU A 11 -14.88 -24.11 -22.34
C GLU A 11 -14.59 -22.64 -22.00
N ALA A 12 -15.66 -21.87 -21.77
CA ALA A 12 -15.57 -20.55 -21.15
C ALA A 12 -15.26 -20.74 -19.67
N ASN A 13 -14.05 -20.41 -19.24
CA ASN A 13 -13.72 -20.34 -17.82
C ASN A 13 -13.99 -18.92 -17.32
N ALA A 14 -15.05 -18.79 -16.54
CA ALA A 14 -15.45 -17.58 -15.85
C ALA A 14 -14.98 -17.68 -14.39
N ASP A 15 -13.94 -16.92 -14.05
CA ASP A 15 -13.61 -16.58 -12.66
C ASP A 15 -13.71 -15.06 -12.52
N SER A 16 -14.88 -14.62 -12.05
CA SER A 16 -15.21 -13.24 -11.76
C SER A 16 -14.61 -12.82 -10.41
N LYS A 17 -13.39 -12.29 -10.41
CA LYS A 17 -13.00 -11.27 -9.44
C LYS A 17 -13.34 -9.92 -10.05
N ALA A 18 -14.21 -9.17 -9.41
CA ALA A 18 -14.69 -7.87 -9.88
C ALA A 18 -13.51 -7.00 -10.35
N ASP A 19 -13.43 -6.83 -11.68
CA ASP A 19 -12.41 -6.05 -12.36
C ASP A 19 -12.47 -4.61 -11.85
N ALA A 20 -11.41 -4.16 -11.16
CA ALA A 20 -11.15 -2.73 -11.14
C ALA A 20 -10.90 -2.35 -12.61
N PRO A 21 -11.69 -1.46 -13.22
CA PRO A 21 -11.64 -1.27 -14.66
C PRO A 21 -10.28 -0.72 -15.03
N SER A 22 -9.43 -1.55 -15.66
CA SER A 22 -8.29 -1.03 -16.38
C SER A 22 -8.79 -0.03 -17.42
N LEU A 23 -8.05 1.06 -17.59
CA LEU A 23 -8.47 2.15 -18.48
C LEU A 23 -8.47 1.70 -19.96
N ALA A 24 -7.67 0.68 -20.30
CA ALA A 24 -7.56 0.12 -21.63
C ALA A 24 -8.28 -1.24 -21.68
N PRO A 25 -9.50 -1.33 -22.23
CA PRO A 25 -10.20 -2.60 -22.36
C PRO A 25 -9.44 -3.56 -23.28
N ALA A 26 -9.73 -4.86 -23.15
CA ALA A 26 -9.17 -5.89 -24.01
C ALA A 26 -9.43 -5.56 -25.50
N GLY A 27 -8.41 -5.72 -26.34
CA GLY A 27 -8.45 -5.37 -27.77
C GLY A 27 -7.97 -3.96 -28.12
N THR A 28 -7.60 -3.13 -27.12
CA THR A 28 -7.02 -1.81 -27.38
C THR A 28 -5.65 -1.93 -28.04
N VAL A 29 -5.44 -1.30 -29.20
CA VAL A 29 -4.14 -1.28 -29.89
C VAL A 29 -3.29 -0.14 -29.33
N PHE A 30 -2.10 -0.45 -28.80
CA PHE A 30 -1.18 0.56 -28.30
C PHE A 30 -0.29 1.10 -29.41
N THR A 31 -0.68 2.26 -29.96
CA THR A 31 0.00 2.85 -31.09
C THR A 31 1.42 3.32 -30.75
N GLY A 32 2.37 3.06 -31.65
CA GLY A 32 3.75 3.58 -31.54
C GLY A 32 4.63 2.85 -30.52
N LEU A 33 4.26 1.63 -30.10
CA LEU A 33 5.11 0.76 -29.29
C LEU A 33 5.97 -0.18 -30.13
N SER A 34 5.52 -0.58 -31.33
CA SER A 34 6.32 -1.41 -32.22
C SER A 34 7.42 -0.60 -32.89
N ILE A 35 8.67 -1.01 -32.65
CA ILE A 35 9.86 -0.46 -33.31
C ILE A 35 10.18 -1.27 -34.59
N TYR A 36 9.63 -2.48 -34.70
CA TYR A 36 9.89 -3.38 -35.81
C TYR A 36 8.91 -3.11 -36.95
N LYS A 37 9.42 -3.03 -38.17
CA LYS A 37 8.62 -2.77 -39.39
C LYS A 37 7.65 -3.92 -39.70
N ASP A 38 8.02 -5.15 -39.35
CA ASP A 38 7.26 -6.36 -39.70
C ASP A 38 6.32 -6.83 -38.59
N LYS A 39 6.31 -6.17 -37.43
CA LYS A 39 5.46 -6.54 -36.30
C LYS A 39 4.42 -5.44 -36.05
N PRO A 40 3.12 -5.79 -35.98
CA PRO A 40 2.09 -4.82 -35.64
C PRO A 40 2.24 -4.36 -34.19
N ASP A 41 1.62 -3.23 -33.89
CA ASP A 41 1.53 -2.71 -32.52
C ASP A 41 0.85 -3.72 -31.59
N PRO A 42 1.34 -3.84 -30.33
CA PRO A 42 0.79 -4.78 -29.37
C PRO A 42 -0.66 -4.41 -29.00
N VAL A 43 -1.47 -5.44 -28.81
CA VAL A 43 -2.88 -5.32 -28.45
C VAL A 43 -3.08 -5.71 -26.99
N ALA A 44 -3.88 -4.94 -26.26
CA ALA A 44 -4.22 -5.19 -24.87
C ALA A 44 -4.96 -6.53 -24.72
N LEU A 45 -4.49 -7.35 -23.80
CA LEU A 45 -5.11 -8.60 -23.38
C LEU A 45 -6.13 -8.30 -22.26
N PRO A 46 -7.00 -9.25 -21.87
CA PRO A 46 -7.82 -9.07 -20.68
C PRO A 46 -6.97 -9.05 -19.40
N ASP A 47 -7.43 -8.32 -18.39
CA ASP A 47 -6.70 -8.08 -17.12
C ASP A 47 -6.24 -9.36 -16.42
N ASN A 48 -7.04 -10.42 -16.50
CA ASN A 48 -6.75 -11.73 -15.92
C ASN A 48 -5.54 -12.46 -16.55
N GLN A 49 -5.14 -12.07 -17.77
CA GLN A 49 -3.96 -12.63 -18.43
C GLN A 49 -2.68 -11.89 -18.06
N TYR A 50 -2.78 -10.71 -17.45
CA TYR A 50 -1.62 -10.01 -16.96
C TYR A 50 -1.20 -10.53 -15.57
N PRO A 51 0.11 -10.55 -15.27
CA PRO A 51 0.57 -10.94 -13.95
C PRO A 51 0.03 -10.01 -12.84
N PRO A 52 -0.26 -10.54 -11.64
CA PRO A 52 -0.85 -9.75 -10.55
C PRO A 52 0.03 -8.59 -10.09
N TRP A 53 1.36 -8.75 -10.17
CA TRP A 53 2.31 -7.71 -9.79
C TRP A 53 2.15 -6.42 -10.61
N LEU A 54 1.60 -6.48 -11.84
CA LEU A 54 1.36 -5.30 -12.68
C LEU A 54 0.47 -4.28 -11.98
N PHE A 55 -0.56 -4.75 -11.30
CA PHE A 55 -1.53 -3.89 -10.61
C PHE A 55 -0.99 -3.35 -9.29
N GLU A 56 0.02 -4.02 -8.71
CA GLU A 56 0.70 -3.57 -7.50
C GLU A 56 1.69 -2.41 -7.75
N LEU A 57 2.15 -2.20 -9.01
CA LEU A 57 3.08 -1.12 -9.35
C LEU A 57 2.53 0.28 -9.02
N LEU A 58 1.22 0.47 -9.10
CA LEU A 58 0.58 1.76 -8.83
C LEU A 58 0.57 2.11 -7.33
N GLU A 59 0.73 1.11 -6.45
CA GLU A 59 0.79 1.31 -5.01
C GLU A 59 2.19 1.72 -4.51
N ASP A 60 3.22 1.60 -5.36
CA ASP A 60 4.55 2.07 -5.02
C ASP A 60 4.54 3.59 -4.82
N SER A 61 4.89 4.02 -3.60
CA SER A 61 4.98 5.44 -3.19
C SER A 61 5.93 6.32 -4.05
N ALA A 62 6.73 5.71 -4.92
CA ALA A 62 7.58 6.40 -5.88
C ALA A 62 6.84 6.74 -7.18
N ILE A 63 5.86 5.91 -7.59
CA ILE A 63 5.05 6.04 -8.79
C ILE A 63 3.74 6.77 -8.46
N LYS A 64 3.14 6.46 -7.31
CA LYS A 64 1.98 7.17 -6.77
C LYS A 64 2.36 8.63 -6.60
N GLN A 65 1.74 9.51 -7.40
CA GLN A 65 2.02 10.93 -7.31
C GLN A 65 1.77 11.38 -5.87
N LYS A 66 2.83 11.84 -5.20
CA LYS A 66 2.71 12.44 -3.89
C LYS A 66 1.87 13.70 -4.07
N LYS A 67 0.57 13.61 -3.78
CA LYS A 67 -0.25 14.81 -3.61
C LYS A 67 0.42 15.64 -2.52
N ALA A 68 1.02 16.75 -2.93
CA ALA A 68 2.15 17.36 -2.26
C ALA A 68 1.80 18.12 -0.97
N LEU A 69 0.57 18.07 -0.49
CA LEU A 69 0.10 18.87 0.66
C LEU A 69 -0.90 18.08 1.51
N MET A 70 -0.41 17.04 2.17
CA MET A 70 -1.12 16.40 3.27
C MET A 70 -0.79 17.15 4.56
N VAL A 71 -1.76 17.86 5.12
CA VAL A 71 -1.62 18.40 6.48
C VAL A 71 -2.44 17.49 7.40
N GLY A 72 -1.76 16.48 7.96
CA GLY A 72 -2.43 15.35 8.61
C GLY A 72 -3.00 14.36 7.58
N ASP A 73 -4.17 13.79 7.87
CA ASP A 73 -4.85 12.78 7.03
C ASP A 73 -5.77 13.41 5.96
N VAL A 74 -5.66 14.73 5.73
CA VAL A 74 -6.52 15.49 4.81
C VAL A 74 -5.68 16.04 3.65
N ASP A 75 -6.08 15.64 2.45
CA ASP A 75 -5.58 16.08 1.16
C ASP A 75 -5.96 17.56 0.94
N THR A 76 -5.01 18.49 1.07
CA THR A 76 -5.26 19.94 0.87
C THR A 76 -4.86 20.46 -0.50
N THR A 77 -4.44 19.58 -1.42
CA THR A 77 -4.07 19.98 -2.78
C THR A 77 -5.30 20.48 -3.54
N GLY A 78 -5.31 21.76 -3.92
CA GLY A 78 -6.44 22.41 -4.60
C GLY A 78 -7.41 23.15 -3.67
N MET A 79 -7.18 23.11 -2.35
CA MET A 79 -8.02 23.81 -1.38
C MET A 79 -7.72 25.32 -1.33
N SER A 80 -8.78 26.12 -1.21
CA SER A 80 -8.65 27.55 -0.95
C SER A 80 -7.97 27.81 0.41
N LYS A 81 -7.34 28.99 0.58
CA LYS A 81 -6.68 29.42 1.84
C LYS A 81 -7.62 29.31 3.07
N GLY A 82 -8.93 29.49 2.86
CA GLY A 82 -9.96 29.30 3.89
C GLY A 82 -10.25 27.82 4.20
N GLU A 83 -10.23 26.98 3.17
CA GLU A 83 -10.48 25.56 3.27
C GLU A 83 -9.33 24.84 3.98
N ALA A 84 -8.08 25.21 3.69
CA ALA A 84 -6.89 24.76 4.42
C ALA A 84 -6.96 25.12 5.93
N ARG A 85 -7.42 26.33 6.28
CA ARG A 85 -7.63 26.73 7.69
C ARG A 85 -8.74 25.92 8.36
N SER A 86 -9.81 25.59 7.62
CA SER A 86 -10.89 24.74 8.13
C SER A 86 -10.41 23.29 8.35
N ALA A 87 -9.59 22.77 7.45
CA ALA A 87 -8.97 21.45 7.56
C ALA A 87 -8.05 21.36 8.77
N LEU A 88 -7.18 22.36 8.97
CA LEU A 88 -6.33 22.48 10.16
C LEU A 88 -7.12 22.49 11.47
N LYS A 89 -8.21 23.25 11.54
CA LYS A 89 -9.07 23.30 12.73
C LYS A 89 -9.76 21.94 12.99
N ARG A 90 -10.24 21.26 11.96
CA ARG A 90 -10.82 19.93 12.07
C ARG A 90 -9.77 18.89 12.50
N GLY A 91 -8.59 18.91 11.87
CA GLY A 91 -7.47 18.05 12.22
C GLY A 91 -7.03 18.24 13.68
N ALA A 92 -6.89 19.48 14.14
CA ALA A 92 -6.55 19.78 15.54
C ALA A 92 -7.63 19.29 16.54
N LYS A 93 -8.92 19.39 16.18
CA LYS A 93 -10.02 18.85 17.00
C LYS A 93 -9.97 17.32 17.07
N MET A 94 -9.71 16.66 15.95
CA MET A 94 -9.58 15.20 15.88
C MET A 94 -8.36 14.71 16.65
N ALA A 95 -7.21 15.39 16.55
CA ALA A 95 -6.00 15.08 17.31
C ALA A 95 -6.22 15.20 18.83
N ARG A 96 -6.92 16.26 19.29
CA ARG A 96 -7.27 16.42 20.71
C ARG A 96 -8.22 15.32 21.20
N ALA A 97 -9.19 14.93 20.39
CA ALA A 97 -10.11 13.84 20.72
C ALA A 97 -9.38 12.48 20.76
N ALA A 98 -8.45 12.24 19.83
CA ALA A 98 -7.60 11.05 19.81
C ALA A 98 -6.69 10.99 21.04
N ALA A 99 -6.02 12.10 21.39
CA ALA A 99 -5.19 12.18 22.59
C ALA A 99 -6.00 11.92 23.88
N LYS A 100 -7.24 12.42 23.97
CA LYS A 100 -8.12 12.13 25.10
C LYS A 100 -8.53 10.65 25.15
N LYS A 101 -8.79 10.03 24.00
CA LYS A 101 -9.09 8.59 23.91
C LYS A 101 -7.87 7.75 24.28
N GLN A 102 -6.68 8.12 23.81
CA GLN A 102 -5.41 7.48 24.17
C GLN A 102 -5.16 7.58 25.67
N ALA A 103 -5.28 8.78 26.26
CA ALA A 103 -5.13 8.95 27.71
C ALA A 103 -6.14 8.12 28.52
N ALA A 104 -7.37 7.98 28.05
CA ALA A 104 -8.37 7.12 28.69
C ALA A 104 -8.08 5.62 28.51
N GLN A 105 -7.51 5.22 27.37
CA GLN A 105 -7.05 3.85 27.13
C GLN A 105 -5.83 3.52 27.99
N GLU A 106 -4.83 4.39 28.03
CA GLU A 106 -3.66 4.28 28.90
C GLU A 106 -4.06 4.23 30.38
N ALA A 107 -5.04 5.02 30.80
CA ALA A 107 -5.55 4.97 32.17
C ALA A 107 -6.23 3.61 32.47
N LYS A 108 -7.03 3.09 31.53
CA LYS A 108 -7.64 1.76 31.65
C LYS A 108 -6.60 0.64 31.61
N GLU A 109 -5.56 0.76 30.81
CA GLU A 109 -4.46 -0.21 30.71
C GLU A 109 -3.61 -0.19 31.98
N LYS A 110 -3.34 0.98 32.56
CA LYS A 110 -2.69 1.12 33.87
C LYS A 110 -3.53 0.48 34.97
N GLN A 111 -4.83 0.77 35.02
CA GLN A 111 -5.76 0.13 35.96
C GLN A 111 -5.82 -1.39 35.75
N ARG A 112 -5.82 -1.87 34.50
CA ARG A 112 -5.74 -3.30 34.18
C ARG A 112 -4.42 -3.92 34.69
N LEU A 113 -3.30 -3.23 34.52
CA LEU A 113 -2.00 -3.71 34.97
C LEU A 113 -1.91 -3.77 36.50
N GLU A 114 -2.51 -2.80 37.19
CA GLU A 114 -2.61 -2.74 38.66
C GLU A 114 -3.53 -3.84 39.22
N THR A 115 -4.62 -4.17 38.53
CA THR A 115 -5.59 -5.20 38.94
C THR A 115 -5.20 -6.63 38.56
N MET A 116 -4.29 -6.81 37.59
CA MET A 116 -3.80 -8.14 37.19
C MET A 116 -2.98 -8.79 38.30
N THR A 117 -3.31 -10.06 38.63
CA THR A 117 -2.50 -10.89 39.53
C THR A 117 -1.20 -11.32 38.85
N ASP A 118 -0.19 -11.72 39.61
CA ASP A 118 1.11 -12.11 39.05
C ASP A 118 1.02 -13.30 38.09
N ALA A 119 0.06 -14.22 38.30
CA ALA A 119 -0.23 -15.32 37.37
C ALA A 119 -0.79 -14.82 36.02
N GLN A 120 -1.62 -13.77 36.04
CA GLN A 120 -2.18 -13.16 34.82
C GLN A 120 -1.14 -12.30 34.09
N ARG A 121 -0.27 -11.59 34.83
CA ARG A 121 0.90 -10.88 34.25
C ARG A 121 1.85 -11.86 33.57
N ALA A 122 2.16 -12.98 34.21
CA ALA A 122 2.97 -14.04 33.62
C ALA A 122 2.32 -14.66 32.36
N ALA A 123 0.98 -14.79 32.33
CA ALA A 123 0.25 -15.23 31.14
C ALA A 123 0.29 -14.20 29.99
N VAL A 124 0.20 -12.90 30.29
CA VAL A 124 0.33 -11.82 29.28
C VAL A 124 1.75 -11.74 28.76
N LEU A 125 2.77 -11.86 29.60
CA LEU A 125 4.17 -11.92 29.18
C LEU A 125 4.41 -13.14 28.28
N LYS A 126 3.92 -14.33 28.67
CA LYS A 126 3.98 -15.53 27.80
C LYS A 126 3.21 -15.36 26.49
N ALA A 127 2.09 -14.64 26.49
CA ALA A 127 1.35 -14.34 25.28
C ALA A 127 2.07 -13.31 24.39
N ALA A 128 2.74 -12.32 24.99
CA ALA A 128 3.56 -11.33 24.30
C ALA A 128 4.83 -11.96 23.73
N GLU A 129 5.48 -12.88 24.44
CA GLU A 129 6.60 -13.68 23.95
C GLU A 129 6.19 -14.56 22.77
N LYS A 130 5.03 -15.24 22.86
CA LYS A 130 4.46 -15.98 21.73
C LYS A 130 4.13 -15.09 20.53
N ALA A 131 3.60 -13.89 20.77
CA ALA A 131 3.32 -12.91 19.71
C ALA A 131 4.62 -12.33 19.11
N ALA A 132 5.66 -12.14 19.92
CA ALA A 132 6.97 -11.69 19.47
C ALA A 132 7.68 -12.77 18.64
N GLU A 133 7.62 -14.03 19.09
CA GLU A 133 8.09 -15.19 18.33
C GLU A 133 7.32 -15.37 17.02
N GLU A 134 6.03 -15.05 17.01
CA GLU A 134 5.20 -15.03 15.80
C GLU A 134 5.55 -13.88 14.85
N SER A 135 6.06 -12.76 15.37
CA SER A 135 6.50 -11.59 14.59
C SER A 135 7.89 -11.74 13.96
N VAL A 136 8.66 -12.76 14.38
CA VAL A 136 9.91 -13.12 13.70
C VAL A 136 9.54 -13.70 12.34
N PRO A 137 10.14 -13.26 11.23
CA PRO A 137 9.87 -13.84 9.92
C PRO A 137 10.19 -15.33 9.94
N LYS A 138 9.14 -16.16 9.88
CA LYS A 138 9.25 -17.63 9.97
C LYS A 138 9.71 -18.25 8.66
N THR A 139 9.47 -17.57 7.54
CA THR A 139 9.85 -18.04 6.21
C THR A 139 11.01 -17.22 5.63
N PRO A 140 11.87 -17.83 4.78
CA PRO A 140 12.91 -17.08 4.06
C PRO A 140 12.36 -15.91 3.25
N SER A 141 11.16 -16.04 2.67
CA SER A 141 10.48 -14.96 1.94
C SER A 141 10.15 -13.75 2.82
N ASP A 142 9.67 -13.98 4.05
CA ASP A 142 9.36 -12.91 5.01
C ASP A 142 10.64 -12.20 5.47
N TRP A 143 11.73 -12.96 5.63
CA TRP A 143 13.03 -12.41 5.98
C TRP A 143 13.53 -11.47 4.87
N PHE A 144 13.50 -11.92 3.61
CA PHE A 144 13.88 -11.08 2.47
C PHE A 144 12.95 -9.87 2.28
N ALA A 145 11.68 -9.98 2.65
CA ALA A 145 10.73 -8.86 2.61
C ALA A 145 11.10 -7.80 3.65
N LYS A 146 11.35 -8.24 4.90
CA LYS A 146 11.78 -7.37 6.01
C LYS A 146 13.13 -6.71 5.73
N GLU A 147 14.12 -7.47 5.26
CA GLU A 147 15.43 -6.91 4.89
C GLU A 147 15.29 -5.85 3.77
N ARG A 148 14.42 -6.10 2.79
CA ARG A 148 14.12 -5.13 1.73
C ARG A 148 13.43 -3.87 2.26
N SER A 149 12.48 -3.97 3.19
CA SER A 149 11.84 -2.79 3.80
C SER A 149 12.85 -1.98 4.59
N ASP A 150 13.63 -2.64 5.45
CA ASP A 150 14.61 -1.99 6.33
C ASP A 150 15.67 -1.26 5.49
N ARG A 151 16.16 -1.91 4.43
CA ARG A 151 17.10 -1.29 3.48
C ARG A 151 16.48 -0.09 2.73
N ARG A 152 15.21 -0.17 2.36
CA ARG A 152 14.49 0.96 1.72
C ARG A 152 14.35 2.13 2.68
N GLU A 153 14.07 1.87 3.96
CA GLU A 153 13.95 2.90 5.00
C GLU A 153 15.27 3.58 5.29
N LEU A 154 16.35 2.81 5.49
CA LEU A 154 17.70 3.36 5.64
C LEU A 154 18.08 4.23 4.43
N ARG A 155 17.80 3.79 3.20
CA ARG A 155 18.05 4.61 2.00
C ARG A 155 17.20 5.89 2.00
N LYS A 156 15.95 5.85 2.47
CA LYS A 156 15.08 7.04 2.57
C LYS A 156 15.65 8.04 3.57
N THR A 157 16.05 7.60 4.77
CA THR A 157 16.62 8.47 5.80
C THR A 157 17.97 9.04 5.37
N SER A 158 18.85 8.23 4.76
CA SER A 158 20.13 8.71 4.21
C SER A 158 19.91 9.75 3.10
N ARG A 159 18.99 9.51 2.16
CA ARG A 159 18.67 10.48 1.09
C ARG A 159 18.11 11.79 1.66
N ALA A 160 17.27 11.72 2.69
CA ALA A 160 16.75 12.92 3.35
C ALA A 160 17.87 13.72 4.03
N GLY A 161 18.78 13.04 4.74
CA GLY A 161 19.95 13.66 5.37
C GLY A 161 20.86 14.36 4.36
N ILE A 162 21.21 13.68 3.26
CA ILE A 162 22.03 14.26 2.19
C ILE A 162 21.36 15.49 1.57
N LYS A 163 20.04 15.44 1.33
CA LYS A 163 19.31 16.59 0.79
C LYS A 163 19.30 17.77 1.75
N ALA A 164 19.10 17.53 3.05
CA ALA A 164 19.12 18.58 4.07
C ALA A 164 20.51 19.21 4.21
N SER A 165 21.58 18.39 4.25
CA SER A 165 22.95 18.90 4.32
C SER A 165 23.33 19.68 3.07
N ASN A 166 22.96 19.18 1.88
CA ASN A 166 23.23 19.88 0.62
C ASN A 166 22.47 21.20 0.54
N PHE A 167 21.24 21.26 1.06
CA PHE A 167 20.46 22.49 1.10
C PHE A 167 21.13 23.56 1.96
N VAL A 168 21.58 23.20 3.17
CA VAL A 168 22.27 24.15 4.07
C VAL A 168 23.63 24.57 3.53
N ARG A 169 24.36 23.66 2.90
CA ARG A 169 25.71 23.92 2.36
C ARG A 169 25.69 24.75 1.07
N ALA A 170 24.57 24.75 0.33
CA ALA A 170 24.41 25.52 -0.90
C ALA A 170 23.74 26.89 -0.70
N ALA A 171 23.28 27.18 0.52
CA ALA A 171 22.77 28.50 0.94
C ALA A 171 23.89 29.35 1.53
#